data_AF-A0AB36M1F7-F1
#
_entry.id   AF-A0AB36M1F7-F1
#
_cell.length_a   1.000
_cell.length_b   1.000
_cell.length_c   1.000
_cell.angle_alpha   90.00
_cell.angle_beta   90.00
_cell.angle_gamma   90.00
#
_symmetry.space_group_name_H-M   'P 1'
#
loop_
_entity.id
_entity.type
_entity.pdbx_description
1 polymer ?
#
loop_
_entity_poly.entity_id
_entity_poly.type
_entity_poly.pdbx_seq_one_letter_code
_entity_poly.pdbx_strand_id
1 'polypeptide(L)'
;MSDFLSEHLIYRDDDFMVIHKPSDILSVPGKGDLHDSVLTRLVAIEPRTLLIHRLDRDTSGILVFGLSKRGQSAIARQFQDRQTSKIYEALVAGHLEGEGTVDIPVVYDPSRPPLHIVDASHNKPALTHWQAIEHFQIQGQPVTRVKLTPITGRSHQLRVHMQYLGHPIVGDTLYATPEQLLVPRLCLHAKQLSFNHPVTGESLTFNCPVPF
;
A
#
# COMPACT_ATOMS: atom_id res chain seq x y z
N MET A 1 -11.45 -4.58 27.27
CA MET A 1 -11.63 -5.20 25.94
C MET A 1 -10.70 -4.45 25.02
N SER A 2 -9.86 -5.14 24.24
CA SER A 2 -9.07 -4.46 23.21
C SER A 2 -10.03 -3.90 22.15
N ASP A 3 -9.72 -2.71 21.65
CA ASP A 3 -10.39 -2.12 20.51
C ASP A 3 -9.46 -2.10 19.29
N PHE A 4 -10.03 -1.81 18.12
CA PHE A 4 -9.30 -1.78 16.84
C PHE A 4 -8.06 -0.88 16.88
N LEU A 5 -8.10 0.25 17.60
CA LEU A 5 -6.96 1.15 17.72
C LEU A 5 -5.85 0.47 18.55
N SER A 6 -6.17 -0.05 19.73
CA SER A 6 -5.20 -0.69 20.62
C SER A 6 -4.52 -1.93 20.01
N GLU A 7 -5.21 -2.67 19.14
CA GLU A 7 -4.68 -3.87 18.47
C GLU A 7 -3.73 -3.58 17.31
N HIS A 8 -3.81 -2.37 16.74
CA HIS A 8 -3.13 -2.02 15.51
C HIS A 8 -2.25 -0.77 15.62
N LEU A 9 -2.19 -0.14 16.79
CA LEU A 9 -1.38 1.05 17.01
C LEU A 9 0.12 0.72 16.95
N ILE A 10 0.85 1.46 16.11
CA ILE A 10 2.31 1.41 16.04
C ILE A 10 2.91 2.59 16.80
N TYR A 11 2.36 3.79 16.57
CA TYR A 11 2.84 5.03 17.16
C TYR A 11 1.71 6.06 17.25
N ARG A 12 1.81 6.95 18.23
CA ARG A 12 0.87 8.05 18.42
C ARG A 12 1.50 9.22 19.17
N ASP A 13 1.18 10.42 18.73
CA ASP A 13 1.36 11.67 19.47
C ASP A 13 0.13 12.58 19.32
N ASP A 14 0.31 13.88 19.56
CA ASP A 14 -0.76 14.89 19.47
C ASP A 14 -1.17 15.23 18.02
N ASP A 15 -0.30 15.00 17.04
CA ASP A 15 -0.48 15.44 15.65
C ASP A 15 -0.86 14.30 14.71
N PHE A 16 -0.41 13.07 14.96
CA PHE A 16 -0.71 11.92 14.11
C PHE A 16 -0.65 10.58 14.86
N MET A 17 -1.17 9.55 14.19
CA MET A 17 -0.98 8.16 14.58
C MET A 17 -0.61 7.30 13.38
N VAL A 18 0.18 6.26 13.65
CA VAL A 18 0.59 5.25 12.69
C VAL A 18 0.01 3.93 13.14
N ILE A 19 -0.65 3.23 12.21
CA ILE A 19 -1.31 1.96 12.49
C ILE A 19 -0.87 0.90 11.48
N HIS A 20 -0.93 -0.36 11.91
CA HIS A 20 -0.83 -1.52 11.03
C HIS A 20 -2.23 -1.85 10.49
N LYS A 21 -2.49 -1.51 9.23
CA LYS A 21 -3.74 -1.90 8.57
C LYS A 21 -3.70 -3.40 8.22
N PRO A 22 -4.67 -4.22 8.65
CA PRO A 22 -4.77 -5.60 8.20
C PRO A 22 -5.19 -5.69 6.72
N SER A 23 -5.00 -6.86 6.11
CA SER A 23 -5.55 -7.16 4.78
C SER A 23 -7.08 -7.23 4.84
N ASP A 24 -7.74 -7.11 3.68
CA ASP A 24 -9.19 -7.28 3.50
C ASP A 24 -10.08 -6.24 4.23
N ILE A 25 -9.53 -5.07 4.57
CA ILE A 25 -10.31 -3.94 5.08
C ILE A 25 -10.04 -2.69 4.26
N LEU A 26 -11.09 -1.93 3.92
CA LEU A 26 -10.92 -0.67 3.21
C LEU A 26 -10.17 0.35 4.08
N SER A 27 -9.31 1.17 3.47
CA SER A 27 -8.69 2.31 4.20
C SER A 27 -9.73 3.39 4.52
N VAL A 28 -10.69 3.61 3.61
CA VAL A 28 -11.76 4.62 3.70
C VAL A 28 -13.07 4.00 3.22
N PRO A 29 -14.25 4.54 3.61
CA PRO A 29 -15.52 4.03 3.14
C PRO A 29 -15.60 3.95 1.62
N GLY A 30 -16.16 2.85 1.12
CA GLY A 30 -16.46 2.63 -0.29
C GLY A 30 -17.76 3.33 -0.71
N LYS A 31 -18.22 3.00 -1.92
CA LYS A 31 -19.53 3.43 -2.43
C LYS A 31 -20.62 2.45 -1.97
N GLY A 32 -21.87 2.93 -1.90
CA GLY A 32 -23.00 2.11 -1.47
C GLY A 32 -22.85 1.67 -0.01
N ASP A 33 -23.21 0.42 0.28
CA ASP A 33 -23.24 -0.12 1.65
C ASP A 33 -21.86 -0.48 2.24
N LEU A 34 -20.77 -0.24 1.49
CA LEU A 34 -19.40 -0.54 1.91
C LEU A 34 -18.85 0.53 2.86
N HIS A 35 -19.45 0.67 4.04
CA HIS A 35 -19.09 1.70 5.02
C HIS A 35 -17.98 1.30 5.99
N ASP A 36 -17.77 0.01 6.21
CA ASP A 36 -16.74 -0.47 7.12
C ASP A 36 -15.33 -0.26 6.54
N SER A 37 -14.47 0.41 7.30
CA SER A 37 -13.14 0.81 6.91
C SER A 37 -12.28 1.12 8.13
N VAL A 38 -10.96 1.15 7.94
CA VAL A 38 -10.01 1.61 8.96
C VAL A 38 -10.40 3.00 9.47
N LEU A 39 -10.71 3.94 8.58
CA LEU A 39 -11.10 5.30 8.97
C LEU A 39 -12.37 5.30 9.83
N THR A 40 -13.42 4.59 9.45
CA THR A 40 -14.69 4.58 10.21
C THR A 40 -14.54 3.89 11.57
N ARG A 41 -13.78 2.79 11.64
CA ARG A 41 -13.45 2.13 12.92
C ARG A 41 -12.62 3.04 13.83
N LEU A 42 -11.63 3.74 13.30
CA LEU A 42 -10.81 4.67 14.06
C LEU A 42 -11.60 5.90 14.53
N VAL A 43 -12.42 6.52 13.68
CA VAL A 43 -13.26 7.68 14.07
C VAL A 43 -14.23 7.34 15.19
N ALA A 44 -14.74 6.10 15.25
CA ALA A 44 -15.61 5.66 16.34
C ALA A 44 -14.89 5.65 17.72
N ILE A 45 -13.56 5.51 17.75
CA ILE A 45 -12.74 5.45 18.97
C ILE A 45 -12.03 6.79 19.22
N GLU A 46 -11.48 7.40 18.17
CA GLU A 46 -10.77 8.66 18.15
C GLU A 46 -11.40 9.59 17.08
N PRO A 47 -12.40 10.42 17.46
CA PRO A 47 -13.13 11.27 16.53
C PRO A 47 -12.29 12.31 15.79
N ARG A 48 -11.06 12.61 16.27
CA ARG A 48 -10.14 13.53 15.59
C ARG A 48 -9.37 12.89 14.43
N THR A 49 -9.59 11.61 14.14
CA THR A 49 -8.88 10.90 13.06
C THR A 49 -9.13 11.56 11.70
N LEU A 50 -8.05 11.99 11.04
CA LEU A 50 -8.08 12.66 9.74
C LEU A 50 -7.30 11.86 8.69
N LEU A 51 -7.88 11.66 7.52
CA LEU A 51 -7.25 10.95 6.41
C LEU A 51 -6.04 11.73 5.85
N ILE A 52 -4.93 11.02 5.62
CA ILE A 52 -3.73 11.53 4.95
C ILE A 52 -3.50 10.80 3.63
N HIS A 53 -3.40 9.47 3.67
CA HIS A 53 -3.22 8.62 2.49
C HIS A 53 -4.00 7.30 2.66
N ARG A 54 -3.92 6.40 1.67
CA ARG A 54 -4.67 5.15 1.64
C ARG A 54 -3.83 4.00 1.12
N LEU A 55 -4.15 2.80 1.60
CA LEU A 55 -3.79 1.53 0.98
C LEU A 55 -5.00 0.92 0.28
N ASP A 56 -4.76 0.03 -0.69
CA ASP A 56 -5.82 -0.81 -1.25
C ASP A 56 -6.44 -1.72 -0.17
N ARG A 57 -7.66 -2.19 -0.40
CA ARG A 57 -8.39 -3.05 0.55
C ARG A 57 -7.55 -4.24 1.00
N ASP A 58 -6.97 -4.94 0.04
CA ASP A 58 -6.24 -6.19 0.30
C ASP A 58 -4.76 -5.97 0.61
N THR A 59 -4.27 -4.74 0.47
CA THR A 59 -2.91 -4.41 0.91
C THR A 59 -2.88 -4.26 2.42
N SER A 60 -1.90 -4.88 3.07
CA SER A 60 -1.68 -4.73 4.52
C SER A 60 -0.49 -3.80 4.80
N GLY A 61 -0.32 -3.36 6.04
CA GLY A 61 0.89 -2.66 6.49
C GLY A 61 0.63 -1.23 6.96
N ILE A 62 1.68 -0.42 6.94
CA ILE A 62 1.72 0.89 7.60
C ILE A 62 0.78 1.90 6.92
N LEU A 63 -0.07 2.52 7.74
CA LEU A 63 -0.95 3.62 7.35
C LEU A 63 -0.87 4.74 8.40
N VAL A 64 -0.85 6.01 7.96
CA VAL A 64 -0.78 7.17 8.85
C VAL A 64 -2.05 8.01 8.73
N PHE A 65 -2.54 8.48 9.88
CA PHE A 65 -3.68 9.38 10.01
C PHE A 65 -3.28 10.59 10.86
N GLY A 66 -3.84 11.75 10.54
CA GLY A 66 -3.69 12.94 11.36
C GLY A 66 -4.60 12.88 12.58
N LEU A 67 -4.16 13.48 13.68
CA LEU A 67 -4.93 13.75 14.90
C LEU A 67 -5.13 15.25 15.14
N SER A 68 -4.46 16.08 14.34
CA SER A 68 -4.64 17.53 14.28
C SER A 68 -4.69 17.99 12.81
N LYS A 69 -5.31 19.16 12.54
CA LYS A 69 -5.30 19.77 11.20
C LYS A 69 -3.87 20.07 10.71
N ARG A 70 -2.98 20.42 11.64
CA ARG A 70 -1.55 20.67 11.36
C ARG A 70 -0.85 19.39 10.95
N GLY A 71 -0.98 18.32 11.73
CA GLY A 71 -0.40 17.01 11.41
C GLY A 71 -0.90 16.47 10.09
N GLN A 72 -2.22 16.54 9.86
CA GLN A 72 -2.83 16.14 8.59
C GLN A 72 -2.24 16.91 7.41
N SER A 73 -2.26 18.24 7.44
CA SER A 73 -1.85 19.06 6.29
C SER A 73 -0.35 18.96 6.00
N ALA A 74 0.49 18.99 7.04
CA ALA A 74 1.94 18.90 6.89
C ALA A 74 2.40 17.54 6.36
N ILE A 75 1.87 16.43 6.90
CA ILE A 75 2.25 15.09 6.41
C ILE A 75 1.64 14.86 5.02
N ALA A 76 0.38 15.24 4.76
CA ALA A 76 -0.22 15.10 3.43
C ALA A 76 0.58 15.87 2.37
N ARG A 77 1.12 17.04 2.70
CA ARG A 77 1.99 17.81 1.81
C ARG A 77 3.27 17.04 1.47
N GLN A 78 3.89 16.37 2.44
CA GLN A 78 5.08 15.54 2.18
C GLN A 78 4.79 14.38 1.21
N PHE A 79 3.60 13.77 1.28
CA PHE A 79 3.17 12.77 0.29
C PHE A 79 2.98 13.39 -1.11
N GLN A 80 2.35 14.56 -1.19
CA GLN A 80 2.14 15.28 -2.46
C GLN A 80 3.46 15.67 -3.12
N ASP A 81 4.40 16.17 -2.31
CA ASP A 81 5.72 16.62 -2.75
C ASP A 81 6.73 15.47 -2.87
N ARG A 82 6.30 14.22 -2.66
CA ARG A 82 7.12 13.00 -2.77
C ARG A 82 8.36 13.01 -1.85
N GLN A 83 8.22 13.62 -0.69
CA GLN A 83 9.25 13.67 0.35
C GLN A 83 9.22 12.44 1.27
N THR A 84 8.17 11.62 1.18
CA THR A 84 8.06 10.39 1.94
C THR A 84 8.80 9.23 1.27
N SER A 85 9.43 8.37 2.08
CA SER A 85 9.98 7.10 1.62
C SER A 85 9.00 5.98 1.95
N LYS A 86 8.66 5.18 0.95
CA LYS A 86 7.72 4.06 1.06
C LYS A 86 8.40 2.81 0.55
N ILE A 87 8.50 1.78 1.38
CA ILE A 87 9.00 0.47 0.97
C ILE A 87 7.90 -0.55 1.21
N TYR A 88 7.58 -1.28 0.16
CA TYR A 88 6.68 -2.40 0.17
C TYR A 88 7.48 -3.68 -0.06
N GLU A 89 6.93 -4.79 0.44
CA GLU A 89 7.39 -6.12 0.08
C GLU A 89 6.22 -6.89 -0.53
N ALA A 90 6.52 -7.64 -1.59
CA ALA A 90 5.54 -8.44 -2.30
C ALA A 90 6.11 -9.82 -2.64
N LEU A 91 5.22 -10.81 -2.78
CA LEU A 91 5.54 -12.04 -3.50
C LEU A 91 4.95 -11.93 -4.90
N VAL A 92 5.77 -12.13 -5.93
CA VAL A 92 5.34 -12.11 -7.33
C VAL A 92 5.48 -13.48 -7.97
N ALA A 93 4.59 -13.80 -8.90
CA ALA A 93 4.65 -15.05 -9.64
C ALA A 93 5.84 -15.08 -10.60
N GLY A 94 6.48 -16.24 -10.72
CA GLY A 94 7.62 -16.45 -11.61
C GLY A 94 8.96 -16.10 -10.96
N HIS A 95 9.99 -16.18 -11.80
CA HIS A 95 11.38 -15.93 -11.44
C HIS A 95 11.80 -14.55 -11.98
N LEU A 96 11.71 -13.53 -11.13
CA LEU A 96 12.11 -12.15 -11.47
C LEU A 96 13.53 -11.92 -10.93
N GLU A 97 14.47 -11.53 -11.77
CA GLU A 97 15.88 -11.36 -11.37
C GLU A 97 16.35 -9.90 -11.38
N GLY A 98 17.26 -9.56 -10.48
CA GLY A 98 17.93 -8.26 -10.44
C GLY A 98 17.07 -7.14 -9.86
N GLU A 99 17.19 -5.96 -10.44
CA GLU A 99 16.49 -4.75 -10.02
C GLU A 99 16.14 -3.90 -11.25
N GLY A 100 15.18 -3.00 -11.10
CA GLY A 100 14.75 -2.17 -12.21
C GLY A 100 13.71 -1.13 -11.84
N THR A 101 13.15 -0.52 -12.89
CA THR A 101 12.18 0.57 -12.78
C THR A 101 11.04 0.34 -13.75
N VAL A 102 9.81 0.55 -13.29
CA VAL A 102 8.61 0.63 -14.11
C VAL A 102 8.11 2.07 -14.08
N ASP A 103 8.25 2.76 -15.20
CA ASP A 103 7.80 4.15 -15.41
C ASP A 103 6.76 4.19 -16.53
N ILE A 104 5.53 3.81 -16.19
CA ILE A 104 4.40 3.83 -17.11
C ILE A 104 3.14 4.24 -16.34
N PRO A 105 2.35 5.23 -16.81
CA PRO A 105 1.13 5.66 -16.15
C PRO A 105 0.13 4.53 -15.90
N VAL A 106 -0.63 4.67 -14.82
CA VAL A 106 -1.71 3.73 -14.43
C VAL A 106 -3.02 4.49 -14.36
N VAL A 107 -4.04 3.99 -15.06
CA VAL A 107 -5.37 4.60 -15.18
C VAL A 107 -6.46 3.61 -14.81
N TYR A 108 -7.61 4.12 -14.34
CA TYR A 108 -8.79 3.31 -14.09
C TYR A 108 -9.37 2.77 -15.40
N ASP A 109 -9.74 1.50 -15.44
CA ASP A 109 -10.41 0.87 -16.59
C ASP A 109 -11.93 0.85 -16.36
N PRO A 110 -12.69 1.77 -16.99
CA PRO A 110 -14.13 1.83 -16.82
C PRO A 110 -14.87 0.64 -17.45
N SER A 111 -14.25 -0.11 -18.36
CA SER A 111 -14.85 -1.26 -19.02
C SER A 111 -14.83 -2.52 -18.15
N ARG A 112 -13.90 -2.59 -17.19
CA ARG A 112 -13.73 -3.72 -16.27
C ARG A 112 -13.53 -3.26 -14.82
N PRO A 113 -14.53 -2.63 -14.18
CA PRO A 113 -14.42 -2.23 -12.77
C PRO A 113 -14.11 -3.44 -11.86
N PRO A 114 -13.23 -3.29 -10.84
CA PRO A 114 -12.51 -2.09 -10.41
C PRO A 114 -11.06 -2.01 -10.97
N LEU A 115 -10.77 -2.66 -12.11
CA LEU A 115 -9.42 -2.75 -12.66
C LEU A 115 -8.83 -1.39 -13.02
N HIS A 116 -7.50 -1.40 -13.07
CA HIS A 116 -6.66 -0.33 -13.56
C HIS A 116 -5.67 -0.95 -14.55
N ILE A 117 -5.25 -0.18 -15.56
CA ILE A 117 -4.37 -0.64 -16.63
C ILE A 117 -3.25 0.36 -16.86
N VAL A 118 -2.21 -0.07 -17.57
CA VAL A 118 -1.18 0.83 -18.07
C VAL A 118 -1.69 1.62 -19.27
N ASP A 119 -1.33 2.90 -19.35
CA ASP A 119 -1.64 3.75 -20.51
C ASP A 119 -0.50 4.75 -20.74
N ALA A 120 0.36 4.46 -21.73
CA ALA A 120 1.51 5.30 -22.04
C ALA A 120 1.13 6.71 -22.54
N SER A 121 -0.12 6.93 -22.97
CA SER A 121 -0.59 8.23 -23.45
C SER A 121 -1.06 9.14 -22.31
N HIS A 122 -1.26 8.60 -21.10
CA HIS A 122 -1.79 9.36 -19.98
C HIS A 122 -0.74 10.28 -19.36
N ASN A 123 -1.13 11.52 -19.02
CA ASN A 123 -0.19 12.53 -18.55
C ASN A 123 0.20 12.44 -17.06
N LYS A 124 -0.48 11.61 -16.27
CA LYS A 124 -0.17 11.43 -14.84
C LYS A 124 0.87 10.32 -14.67
N PRO A 125 2.12 10.63 -14.30
CA PRO A 125 3.16 9.62 -14.20
C PRO A 125 2.84 8.61 -13.09
N ALA A 126 3.36 7.41 -13.27
CA ALA A 126 3.43 6.38 -12.25
C ALA A 126 4.78 5.68 -12.32
N LEU A 127 5.55 5.78 -11.23
CA LEU A 127 6.94 5.32 -11.14
C LEU A 127 7.14 4.41 -9.93
N THR A 128 7.68 3.22 -10.18
CA THR A 128 8.01 2.21 -9.17
C THR A 128 9.40 1.67 -9.41
N HIS A 129 10.28 1.71 -8.40
CA HIS A 129 11.50 0.91 -8.41
C HIS A 129 11.25 -0.45 -7.77
N TRP A 130 11.92 -1.48 -8.26
CA TRP A 130 11.80 -2.84 -7.73
C TRP A 130 13.17 -3.51 -7.62
N GLN A 131 13.29 -4.44 -6.68
CA GLN A 131 14.49 -5.25 -6.48
C GLN A 131 14.06 -6.65 -6.02
N ALA A 132 14.49 -7.68 -6.74
CA ALA A 132 14.33 -9.07 -6.32
C ALA A 132 15.21 -9.33 -5.08
N ILE A 133 14.62 -9.94 -4.06
CA ILE A 133 15.27 -10.22 -2.77
C ILE A 133 15.60 -11.70 -2.64
N GLU A 134 14.63 -12.55 -2.97
CA GLU A 134 14.70 -13.99 -2.70
C GLU A 134 13.84 -14.75 -3.72
N HIS A 135 14.31 -15.92 -4.16
CA HIS A 135 13.60 -16.84 -5.04
C HIS A 135 13.26 -18.12 -4.30
N PHE A 136 12.02 -18.58 -4.42
CA PHE A 136 11.57 -19.85 -3.83
C PHE A 136 10.35 -20.39 -4.58
N GLN A 137 9.74 -21.45 -4.05
CA GLN A 137 8.54 -22.05 -4.63
C GLN A 137 7.40 -22.08 -3.62
N ILE A 138 6.18 -21.81 -4.09
CA ILE A 138 4.94 -22.06 -3.35
C ILE A 138 4.11 -23.04 -4.19
N GLN A 139 3.69 -24.16 -3.60
CA GLN A 139 2.93 -25.21 -4.30
C GLN A 139 3.59 -25.67 -5.61
N GLY A 140 4.93 -25.74 -5.64
CA GLY A 140 5.69 -26.12 -6.82
C GLY A 140 5.80 -25.05 -7.93
N GLN A 141 5.19 -23.87 -7.74
CA GLN A 141 5.30 -22.75 -8.68
C GLN A 141 6.42 -21.79 -8.25
N PRO A 142 7.22 -21.26 -9.19
CA PRO A 142 8.26 -20.28 -8.89
C PRO A 142 7.65 -18.97 -8.38
N VAL A 143 8.24 -18.42 -7.33
CA VAL A 143 7.84 -17.16 -6.69
C VAL A 143 9.09 -16.37 -6.34
N THR A 144 8.99 -15.05 -6.49
CA THR A 144 10.05 -14.12 -6.11
C THR A 144 9.54 -13.15 -5.04
N ARG A 145 10.29 -12.98 -3.95
CA ARG A 145 10.10 -11.89 -2.98
C ARG A 145 10.75 -10.63 -3.52
N VAL A 146 9.98 -9.54 -3.59
CA VAL A 146 10.40 -8.30 -4.25
C VAL A 146 10.21 -7.12 -3.29
N LYS A 147 11.24 -6.29 -3.18
CA LYS A 147 11.17 -4.96 -2.57
C LYS A 147 10.63 -4.00 -3.62
N LEU A 148 9.59 -3.24 -3.27
CA LEU A 148 8.97 -2.25 -4.14
C LEU A 148 9.06 -0.86 -3.51
N THR A 149 9.51 0.12 -4.28
CA THR A 149 9.65 1.52 -3.83
C THR A 149 8.83 2.43 -4.76
N PRO A 150 7.53 2.64 -4.49
CA PRO A 150 6.69 3.51 -5.31
C PRO A 150 7.03 4.98 -5.06
N ILE A 151 7.51 5.68 -6.08
CA ILE A 151 7.77 7.12 -6.01
C ILE A 151 6.45 7.90 -6.05
N THR A 152 5.57 7.53 -6.98
CA THR A 152 4.18 8.02 -7.03
C THR A 152 3.26 7.15 -6.17
N GLY A 153 1.95 7.43 -6.18
CA GLY A 153 0.95 6.66 -5.43
C GLY A 153 -0.38 6.59 -6.16
N ARG A 154 -0.39 6.01 -7.37
CA ARG A 154 -1.64 5.76 -8.11
C ARG A 154 -2.36 4.54 -7.54
N SER A 155 -3.70 4.53 -7.67
CA SER A 155 -4.51 3.37 -7.31
C SER A 155 -3.99 2.12 -8.01
N HIS A 156 -3.82 1.03 -7.25
CA HIS A 156 -3.30 -0.26 -7.74
C HIS A 156 -1.93 -0.20 -8.43
N GLN A 157 -1.15 0.89 -8.28
CA GLN A 157 0.08 1.11 -9.05
C GLN A 157 1.03 -0.08 -9.01
N LEU A 158 1.38 -0.56 -7.80
CA LEU A 158 2.32 -1.67 -7.63
C LEU A 158 1.80 -2.96 -8.26
N ARG A 159 0.50 -3.23 -8.13
CA ARG A 159 -0.15 -4.43 -8.66
C ARG A 159 -0.13 -4.44 -10.18
N VAL A 160 -0.52 -3.32 -10.79
CA VAL A 160 -0.52 -3.13 -12.26
C VAL A 160 0.90 -3.13 -12.81
N HIS A 161 1.86 -2.49 -12.16
CA HIS A 161 3.25 -2.47 -12.60
C HIS A 161 3.89 -3.86 -12.56
N MET A 162 3.63 -4.64 -11.51
CA MET A 162 4.12 -6.02 -11.41
C MET A 162 3.45 -6.93 -12.46
N GLN A 163 2.14 -6.77 -12.69
CA GLN A 163 1.45 -7.43 -13.81
C GLN A 163 2.06 -7.04 -15.17
N TYR A 164 2.36 -5.75 -15.38
CA TYR A 164 2.96 -5.24 -16.62
C TYR A 164 4.33 -5.85 -16.92
N LEU A 165 5.12 -6.15 -15.87
CA LEU A 165 6.39 -6.89 -16.00
C LEU A 165 6.20 -8.39 -16.30
N GLY A 166 4.97 -8.90 -16.32
CA GLY A 166 4.68 -10.34 -16.45
C GLY A 166 4.76 -11.11 -15.13
N HIS A 167 4.92 -10.42 -14.00
CA HIS A 167 5.10 -10.99 -12.67
C HIS A 167 4.01 -10.47 -11.71
N PRO A 168 2.73 -10.80 -11.92
CA PRO A 168 1.66 -10.32 -11.03
C PRO A 168 1.89 -10.79 -9.59
N ILE A 169 1.37 -9.99 -8.64
CA ILE A 169 1.49 -10.28 -7.21
C ILE A 169 0.68 -11.54 -6.88
N VAL A 170 1.27 -12.45 -6.10
CA VAL A 170 0.64 -13.70 -5.66
C VAL A 170 -0.61 -13.38 -4.82
N GLY A 171 -1.69 -14.12 -5.10
CA GLY A 171 -2.98 -13.97 -4.44
C GLY A 171 -3.74 -12.68 -4.81
N ASP A 172 -3.29 -11.97 -5.85
CA ASP A 172 -4.00 -10.83 -6.41
C ASP A 172 -5.19 -11.29 -7.27
N THR A 173 -6.39 -11.24 -6.70
CA THR A 173 -7.64 -11.67 -7.36
C THR A 173 -8.06 -10.81 -8.55
N LEU A 174 -7.43 -9.65 -8.76
CA LEU A 174 -7.76 -8.75 -9.88
C LEU A 174 -6.80 -8.92 -11.07
N TYR A 175 -5.52 -9.19 -10.80
CA TYR A 175 -4.46 -9.08 -11.80
C TYR A 175 -3.70 -10.38 -12.07
N ALA A 176 -3.79 -11.36 -11.17
CA ALA A 176 -3.15 -12.66 -11.33
C ALA A 176 -4.10 -13.66 -12.01
N THR A 177 -3.53 -14.68 -12.67
CA THR A 177 -4.31 -15.80 -13.20
C THR A 177 -4.71 -16.76 -12.07
N PRO A 178 -5.71 -17.64 -12.26
CA PRO A 178 -6.12 -18.61 -11.24
C PRO A 178 -4.97 -19.48 -10.72
N GLU A 179 -4.02 -19.85 -11.58
CA GLU A 179 -2.84 -20.65 -11.24
C GLU A 179 -1.83 -19.91 -10.36
N GLN A 180 -1.92 -18.57 -10.32
CA GLN A 180 -1.05 -17.68 -9.54
C GLN A 180 -1.68 -17.27 -8.20
N LEU A 181 -2.91 -17.73 -7.90
CA LEU A 181 -3.59 -17.55 -6.61
C LEU A 181 -3.09 -18.55 -5.55
N LEU A 182 -1.77 -18.62 -5.37
CA LEU A 182 -1.09 -19.61 -4.53
C LEU A 182 -1.30 -19.40 -3.01
N VAL A 183 -1.70 -18.18 -2.62
CA VAL A 183 -1.93 -17.77 -1.23
C VAL A 183 -3.30 -17.07 -1.16
N PRO A 184 -4.15 -17.32 -0.14
CA PRO A 184 -5.51 -16.79 -0.08
C PRO A 184 -5.58 -15.33 0.39
N ARG A 185 -4.65 -14.49 -0.08
CA ARG A 185 -4.62 -13.04 0.16
C ARG A 185 -3.66 -12.36 -0.82
N LEU A 186 -3.84 -11.06 -1.03
CA LEU A 186 -2.83 -10.26 -1.71
C LEU A 186 -1.51 -10.26 -0.89
N CYS A 187 -0.45 -10.82 -1.48
CA CYS A 187 0.91 -10.79 -0.93
C CYS A 187 1.58 -9.45 -1.25
N LEU A 188 1.00 -8.35 -0.77
CA LEU A 188 1.55 -7.00 -0.82
C LEU A 188 1.44 -6.34 0.56
N HIS A 189 2.57 -5.86 1.07
CA HIS A 189 2.66 -5.29 2.41
C HIS A 189 3.45 -3.98 2.41
N ALA A 190 2.86 -2.91 2.97
CA ALA A 190 3.52 -1.63 3.25
C ALA A 190 4.46 -1.79 4.46
N LYS A 191 5.67 -2.30 4.19
CA LYS A 191 6.68 -2.70 5.19
C LYS A 191 7.30 -1.53 5.92
N GLN A 192 7.63 -0.45 5.22
CA GLN A 192 8.29 0.71 5.82
C GLN A 192 7.69 2.01 5.28
N LEU A 193 7.49 2.97 6.17
CA LEU A 193 7.11 4.33 5.84
C LEU A 193 8.04 5.30 6.59
N SER A 194 8.55 6.31 5.88
CA SER A 194 9.32 7.39 6.50
C SER A 194 8.83 8.75 6.03
N PHE A 195 8.77 9.69 6.97
CA PHE A 195 8.37 11.09 6.77
C PHE A 195 8.90 11.94 7.92
N ASN A 196 8.91 13.26 7.74
CA ASN A 196 9.35 14.19 8.77
C ASN A 196 8.19 14.51 9.72
N HIS A 197 8.47 14.49 11.02
CA HIS A 197 7.51 14.86 12.05
C HIS A 197 6.99 16.28 11.81
N PRO A 198 5.66 16.53 11.85
CA PRO A 198 5.05 17.79 11.43
C PRO A 198 5.43 19.01 12.26
N VAL A 199 5.87 18.82 13.51
CA VAL A 199 6.34 19.88 14.42
C VAL A 199 7.86 19.99 14.49
N THR A 200 8.55 18.90 14.86
CA THR A 200 9.99 18.92 15.11
C THR A 200 10.83 18.89 13.83
N GLY A 201 10.26 18.45 12.70
CA GLY A 201 10.98 18.24 11.45
C GLY A 201 11.91 17.02 11.45
N GLU A 202 11.97 16.27 12.54
CA GLU A 202 12.78 15.05 12.66
C GLU A 202 12.30 13.97 11.70
N SER A 203 13.22 13.27 11.03
CA SER A 203 12.88 12.14 10.17
C SER A 203 12.48 10.93 11.01
N LEU A 204 11.24 10.46 10.84
CA LEU A 204 10.72 9.27 11.48
C LEU A 204 10.62 8.11 10.50
N THR A 205 10.91 6.90 10.97
CA THR A 205 10.78 5.67 10.18
C THR A 205 10.02 4.62 10.99
N PHE A 206 8.95 4.11 10.39
CA PHE A 206 8.12 3.04 10.95
C PHE A 206 8.31 1.77 10.12
N ASN A 207 8.33 0.61 10.80
CA ASN A 207 8.50 -0.70 10.18
C ASN A 207 7.42 -1.67 10.67
N CYS A 208 6.92 -2.53 9.78
CA CYS A 208 6.06 -3.65 10.10
C CYS A 208 6.64 -4.95 9.52
N PRO A 209 6.66 -6.05 10.30
CA PRO A 209 7.01 -7.36 9.79
C PRO A 209 6.06 -7.79 8.66
N VAL A 210 6.64 -8.37 7.60
CA VAL A 210 5.89 -8.88 6.46
C VAL A 210 5.21 -10.19 6.87
N PRO A 211 3.89 -10.36 6.68
CA PRO A 211 3.14 -11.49 7.22
C PRO A 211 3.15 -12.74 6.31
N PHE A 212 4.09 -12.82 5.34
CA PHE A 212 4.21 -13.90 4.35
C PHE A 212 5.66 -14.09 3.89
#